data_AF-A0A2V5SVV9-F1
#
_entry.id   AF-A0A2V5SVV9-F1
#
_cell.length_a   1.000
_cell.length_b   1.000
_cell.length_c   1.000
_cell.angle_alpha   90.00
_cell.angle_beta   90.00
_cell.angle_gamma   90.00
#
_symmetry.space_group_name_H-M   'P 1'
#
loop_
_entity.id
_entity.type
_entity.pdbx_description
1 polymer ?
#
loop_
_entity_poly.entity_id
_entity_poly.type
_entity_poly.pdbx_seq_one_letter_code
_entity_poly.pdbx_strand_id
1 'polypeptide(L)'
;MVQIHGDIFTTRCSRCDFSDEDRGGSPEPPGSRAALQSARLRSIAPTSDNDVDVPRCPECDALMRPGVVWFGEQLDAHKIDIVEKFFAHDRCDYTIVIGTTATFGYIVDWALRASTGGGQLIEVNPEETPLSTFATQLLREPAAIALPHLVDQIANC
;
A
#
# COMPACT_ATOMS: atom_id res chain seq x y z
N MET A 1 1.35 -11.57 2.46
CA MET A 1 1.15 -10.11 2.25
C MET A 1 1.49 -9.80 0.81
N VAL A 2 0.63 -9.06 0.10
CA VAL A 2 0.88 -8.64 -1.29
C VAL A 2 0.85 -7.12 -1.36
N GLN A 3 1.97 -6.49 -1.76
CA GLN A 3 2.10 -5.04 -1.87
C GLN A 3 1.73 -4.57 -3.28
N ILE A 4 0.44 -4.32 -3.52
CA ILE A 4 -0.09 -3.98 -4.85
C ILE A 4 0.50 -2.70 -5.44
N HIS A 5 0.76 -1.69 -4.60
CA HIS A 5 1.36 -0.42 -5.04
C HIS A 5 2.89 -0.35 -4.87
N GLY A 6 3.54 -1.50 -4.64
CA GLY A 6 4.98 -1.56 -4.40
C GLY A 6 5.37 -1.18 -2.97
N ASP A 7 6.66 -0.90 -2.78
CA ASP A 7 7.27 -0.66 -1.48
C ASP A 7 8.16 0.59 -1.53
N ILE A 8 7.91 1.52 -0.61
CA ILE A 8 8.70 2.76 -0.49
C ILE A 8 10.14 2.51 -0.07
N PHE A 9 10.41 1.38 0.58
CA PHE A 9 11.75 1.00 1.03
C PHE A 9 12.57 0.27 -0.03
N THR A 10 11.99 0.06 -1.21
CA THR A 10 12.70 -0.49 -2.37
C THR A 10 13.00 0.63 -3.35
N THR A 11 14.07 0.49 -4.13
CA THR A 11 14.32 1.36 -5.29
C THR A 11 14.39 0.53 -6.56
N ARG A 12 13.96 1.11 -7.69
CA ARG A 12 14.04 0.48 -8.99
C ARG A 12 14.51 1.45 -10.05
N CYS A 13 15.09 0.91 -11.11
CA CYS A 13 15.48 1.69 -12.27
C CYS A 13 14.23 2.19 -13.03
N SER A 14 14.31 3.39 -13.59
CA SER A 14 13.23 3.95 -14.42
C SER A 14 13.23 3.42 -15.87
N ARG A 15 14.16 2.51 -16.22
CA ARG A 15 14.36 2.04 -17.60
C ARG A 15 14.49 0.52 -17.74
N CYS A 16 15.32 -0.12 -16.91
CA CYS A 16 15.50 -1.58 -16.92
C CYS A 16 14.86 -2.22 -15.69
N ASP A 17 14.93 -3.54 -15.61
CA ASP A 17 14.33 -4.32 -14.53
C ASP A 17 15.17 -4.35 -13.24
N PHE A 18 16.26 -3.57 -13.16
CA PHE A 18 17.08 -3.50 -11.95
C PHE A 18 16.27 -2.95 -10.77
N SER A 19 16.30 -3.68 -9.67
CA SER A 19 15.71 -3.30 -8.38
C SER A 19 16.67 -3.59 -7.25
N ASP A 20 16.71 -2.69 -6.27
CA ASP A 20 17.50 -2.82 -5.05
C ASP A 20 16.56 -2.89 -3.84
N GLU A 21 16.67 -3.98 -3.09
CA GLU A 21 15.92 -4.27 -1.86
C GLU A 21 16.77 -4.01 -0.61
N ASP A 22 18.05 -3.71 -0.76
CA ASP A 22 18.94 -3.54 0.38
C ASP A 22 18.50 -2.29 1.16
N ARG A 23 18.28 -2.45 2.46
CA ARG A 23 17.74 -1.42 3.37
C ARG A 23 18.77 -0.32 3.66
N GLY A 24 19.45 0.18 2.63
CA GLY A 24 20.58 1.09 2.70
C GLY A 24 20.30 2.51 2.19
N GLY A 25 19.08 2.80 1.74
CA GLY A 25 18.73 4.13 1.30
C GLY A 25 17.29 4.47 1.63
N SER A 26 17.09 5.35 2.62
CA SER A 26 16.19 6.46 2.30
C SER A 26 16.60 6.96 0.91
N PRO A 27 15.67 7.39 0.03
CA PRO A 27 16.03 8.13 -1.18
C PRO A 27 16.71 9.48 -0.86
N GLU A 28 17.07 9.71 0.40
CA GLU A 28 18.01 10.74 0.80
C GLU A 28 19.31 10.51 0.02
N PRO A 29 19.81 11.53 -0.69
CA PRO A 29 21.14 11.45 -1.28
C PRO A 29 22.17 11.06 -0.21
N PRO A 30 23.36 10.57 -0.60
CA PRO A 30 24.51 10.47 0.29
C PRO A 30 24.95 11.87 0.73
N GLY A 31 24.16 12.50 1.60
CA GLY A 31 24.37 13.80 2.20
C GLY A 31 24.80 13.60 3.65
N SER A 32 25.85 14.33 4.05
CA SER A 32 26.41 14.35 5.40
C SER A 32 25.31 14.30 6.47
N ARG A 33 25.41 13.34 7.40
CA ARG A 33 24.56 13.16 8.61
C ARG A 33 23.98 14.49 9.09
N ALA A 34 22.81 14.86 8.59
CA ALA A 34 22.10 16.04 9.05
C ALA A 34 21.58 15.70 10.44
N ALA A 35 22.05 16.46 11.43
CA ALA A 35 21.71 16.28 12.82
C ALA A 35 20.19 16.19 13.00
N LEU A 36 19.75 15.12 13.69
CA LEU A 36 18.44 15.02 14.29
C LEU A 36 18.22 16.21 15.22
N GLN A 37 17.67 17.29 14.68
CA GLN A 37 17.14 18.37 15.50
C GLN A 37 15.65 18.52 15.16
N SER A 38 14.85 18.03 16.10
CA SER A 38 13.38 18.09 16.19
C SER A 38 12.59 17.21 15.22
N ALA A 39 11.84 16.27 15.81
CA ALA A 39 10.96 15.30 15.18
C ALA A 39 9.73 15.96 14.50
N ARG A 40 9.92 16.53 13.31
CA ARG A 40 8.83 16.78 12.36
C ARG A 40 9.26 16.30 10.98
N LEU A 41 8.47 15.40 10.39
CA LEU A 41 8.57 15.07 8.98
C LEU A 41 8.43 16.38 8.19
N ARG A 42 9.49 16.86 7.54
CA ARG A 42 9.37 18.02 6.66
C ARG A 42 8.52 17.60 5.47
N SER A 43 7.49 18.40 5.17
CA SER A 43 6.85 18.37 3.86
C SER A 43 7.94 18.47 2.80
N ILE A 44 7.84 17.65 1.74
CA ILE A 44 8.69 17.73 0.54
C ILE A 44 8.27 19.00 -0.22
N ALA A 45 8.51 20.16 0.37
CA ALA A 45 8.51 21.41 -0.37
C ALA A 45 9.73 21.38 -1.30
N PRO A 46 9.62 21.82 -2.57
CA PRO A 46 10.78 21.90 -3.44
C PRO A 46 11.77 22.88 -2.82
N THR A 47 12.85 22.36 -2.27
CA THR A 47 13.97 23.17 -1.81
C THR A 47 14.67 23.70 -3.06
N SER A 48 14.55 25.01 -3.27
CA SER A 48 15.31 25.75 -4.27
C SER A 48 16.81 25.51 -4.06
N ASP A 49 17.45 24.94 -5.09
CA ASP A 49 18.89 24.74 -5.31
C ASP A 49 19.72 24.12 -4.17
N ASN A 50 20.07 22.84 -4.36
CA ASN A 50 21.43 22.30 -4.32
C ASN A 50 21.40 20.88 -4.91
N ASP A 51 22.37 20.52 -5.74
CA ASP A 51 22.60 19.21 -6.37
C ASP A 51 22.34 18.02 -5.42
N VAL A 52 21.09 17.56 -5.37
CA VAL A 52 20.75 16.25 -4.84
C VAL A 52 20.96 15.28 -5.99
N ASP A 53 22.13 14.67 -6.05
CA ASP A 53 22.45 13.67 -7.07
C ASP A 53 21.47 12.50 -6.91
N VAL A 54 20.53 12.38 -7.85
CA VAL A 54 19.54 11.31 -7.86
C VAL A 54 20.28 10.01 -8.19
N PRO A 55 20.16 8.95 -7.38
CA PRO A 55 20.91 7.73 -7.60
C PRO A 55 20.71 7.17 -9.01
N ARG A 56 21.79 6.66 -9.61
CA ARG A 56 21.78 6.08 -10.96
C ARG A 56 21.85 4.57 -10.92
N CYS A 57 21.20 3.96 -11.90
CA CYS A 57 21.18 2.51 -12.05
C CYS A 57 22.58 1.99 -12.37
N PRO A 58 23.11 1.01 -11.62
CA PRO A 58 24.43 0.45 -11.87
C PRO A 58 24.51 -0.35 -13.19
N GLU A 59 23.37 -0.74 -13.76
CA GLU A 59 23.33 -1.52 -15.01
C GLU A 59 23.20 -0.67 -16.27
N CYS A 60 22.44 0.44 -16.20
CA CYS A 60 22.09 1.21 -17.41
C CYS A 60 22.19 2.74 -17.26
N ASP A 61 22.71 3.23 -16.14
CA ASP A 61 22.93 4.64 -15.81
C ASP A 61 21.68 5.54 -15.76
N ALA A 62 20.49 4.98 -16.01
CA ALA A 62 19.23 5.70 -15.88
C ALA A 62 18.94 6.05 -14.40
N LEU A 63 18.06 7.03 -14.18
CA LEU A 63 17.69 7.44 -12.83
C LEU A 63 16.96 6.32 -12.07
N MET A 64 17.37 6.10 -10.83
CA MET A 64 16.65 5.29 -9.86
C MET A 64 15.47 6.07 -9.31
N ARG A 65 14.47 5.33 -8.84
CA ARG A 65 13.22 5.86 -8.27
C ARG A 65 12.73 4.93 -7.16
N PRO A 66 11.82 5.40 -6.29
CA PRO A 66 11.18 4.51 -5.33
C PRO A 66 10.43 3.38 -6.05
N GLY A 67 10.47 2.18 -5.47
CA GLY A 67 9.85 0.95 -5.95
C GLY A 67 8.35 0.89 -5.70
N VAL A 68 7.69 2.05 -5.84
CA VAL A 68 6.24 2.21 -5.79
C VAL A 68 5.67 2.38 -7.20
N VAL A 69 4.40 2.04 -7.35
CA VAL A 69 3.62 2.27 -8.56
C VAL A 69 3.16 3.72 -8.61
N TRP A 70 3.44 4.42 -9.71
CA TRP A 70 2.99 5.79 -9.93
C TRP A 70 1.64 5.83 -10.67
N PHE A 71 0.96 6.97 -10.58
CA PHE A 71 -0.24 7.19 -11.38
C PHE A 71 0.07 7.04 -12.88
N GLY A 72 -0.80 6.30 -13.58
CA GLY A 72 -0.63 5.98 -15.00
C GLY A 72 0.25 4.75 -15.27
N GLU A 73 0.93 4.20 -14.26
CA GLU A 73 1.63 2.93 -14.40
C GLU A 73 0.70 1.74 -14.19
N GLN A 74 1.03 0.64 -14.84
CA GLN A 74 0.36 -0.62 -14.60
C GLN A 74 0.81 -1.21 -13.27
N LEU A 75 -0.14 -1.85 -12.58
CA LEU A 75 0.17 -2.70 -11.43
C LEU A 75 0.98 -3.92 -11.89
N ASP A 76 1.78 -4.44 -10.97
CA ASP A 76 2.55 -5.67 -11.20
C ASP A 76 1.61 -6.86 -11.42
N ALA A 77 1.64 -7.42 -12.63
CA ALA A 77 0.80 -8.53 -13.04
C ALA A 77 1.02 -9.79 -12.19
N HIS A 78 2.25 -10.05 -11.74
CA HIS A 78 2.53 -11.19 -10.88
C HIS A 78 1.89 -11.02 -9.49
N LYS A 79 1.88 -9.79 -8.96
CA LYS A 79 1.19 -9.49 -7.69
C LYS A 79 -0.32 -9.61 -7.81
N ILE A 80 -0.89 -9.13 -8.92
CA ILE A 80 -2.31 -9.36 -9.23
C ILE A 80 -2.60 -10.86 -9.29
N ASP A 81 -1.81 -11.64 -10.03
CA ASP A 81 -2.00 -13.08 -10.17
C ASP A 81 -1.97 -13.83 -8.83
N ILE A 82 -1.14 -13.40 -7.88
CA ILE A 82 -1.14 -13.98 -6.52
C ILE A 82 -2.50 -13.77 -5.84
N VAL A 83 -3.04 -12.55 -5.92
CA VAL A 83 -4.35 -12.21 -5.34
C VAL A 83 -5.47 -12.95 -6.05
N GLU A 84 -5.45 -12.99 -7.38
CA GLU A 84 -6.44 -13.71 -8.19
C GLU A 84 -6.45 -15.20 -7.89
N LYS A 85 -5.27 -15.82 -7.75
CA LYS A 85 -5.15 -17.22 -7.33
C LYS A 85 -5.70 -17.43 -5.93
N PHE A 86 -5.45 -16.54 -4.98
CA PHE A 86 -5.99 -16.66 -3.63
C PHE A 86 -7.53 -16.77 -3.65
N PHE A 87 -8.21 -15.90 -4.40
CA PHE A 87 -9.68 -15.94 -4.53
C PHE A 87 -10.23 -17.14 -5.31
N ALA A 88 -9.39 -17.84 -6.08
CA ALA A 88 -9.82 -19.01 -6.84
C ALA A 88 -9.93 -20.29 -5.99
N HIS A 89 -9.30 -20.34 -4.80
CA HIS A 89 -9.21 -21.56 -4.00
C HIS A 89 -10.34 -21.67 -2.98
N ASP A 90 -10.37 -20.75 -2.02
CA ASP A 90 -11.25 -20.84 -0.86
C ASP A 90 -12.05 -19.56 -0.66
N ARG A 91 -13.18 -19.71 0.03
CA ARG A 91 -14.04 -18.60 0.43
C ARG A 91 -13.52 -18.01 1.74
N CYS A 92 -13.72 -16.71 1.93
CA CYS A 92 -13.42 -16.07 3.20
C CYS A 92 -14.70 -15.96 4.03
N ASP A 93 -14.69 -16.47 5.26
CA ASP A 93 -15.77 -16.24 6.23
C ASP A 93 -15.86 -14.76 6.62
N TYR A 94 -14.70 -14.08 6.65
CA TYR A 94 -14.56 -12.67 6.94
C TYR A 94 -13.61 -12.00 5.95
N THR A 95 -14.10 -10.95 5.31
CA THR A 95 -13.30 -10.00 4.53
C THR A 95 -13.35 -8.66 5.24
N ILE A 96 -12.19 -8.12 5.61
CA ILE A 96 -12.10 -6.86 6.35
C ILE A 96 -11.33 -5.85 5.50
N VAL A 97 -11.97 -4.72 5.16
CA VAL A 97 -11.36 -3.63 4.40
C VAL A 97 -11.20 -2.41 5.30
N ILE A 98 -9.96 -1.95 5.48
CA ILE A 98 -9.58 -1.02 6.54
C ILE A 98 -8.89 0.21 5.96
N GLY A 99 -9.35 1.41 6.31
CA GLY A 99 -8.61 2.65 6.11
C GLY A 99 -8.29 2.99 4.65
N THR A 100 -9.25 2.79 3.76
CA THR A 100 -9.13 3.12 2.33
C THR A 100 -10.40 3.81 1.85
N THR A 101 -10.26 4.77 0.94
CA THR A 101 -11.39 5.41 0.27
C THR A 101 -12.06 4.51 -0.77
N ALA A 102 -11.46 3.35 -1.08
CA ALA A 102 -11.94 2.37 -2.06
C ALA A 102 -12.27 2.99 -3.45
N THR A 103 -11.53 4.02 -3.86
CA THR A 103 -11.76 4.73 -5.13
C THR A 103 -11.27 3.98 -6.36
N PHE A 104 -10.37 3.01 -6.19
CA PHE A 104 -9.91 2.16 -7.27
C PHE A 104 -10.75 0.90 -7.36
N GLY A 105 -11.33 0.63 -8.54
CA GLY A 105 -12.33 -0.42 -8.73
C GLY A 105 -11.88 -1.83 -8.34
N TYR A 106 -10.58 -2.16 -8.47
CA TYR A 106 -10.06 -3.47 -8.08
C TYR A 106 -10.20 -3.73 -6.57
N ILE A 107 -10.19 -2.69 -5.72
CA ILE A 107 -10.39 -2.85 -4.26
C ILE A 107 -11.79 -3.36 -3.98
N VAL A 108 -12.79 -2.75 -4.63
CA VAL A 108 -14.20 -3.15 -4.49
C VAL A 108 -14.40 -4.54 -5.10
N ASP A 109 -13.89 -4.80 -6.30
CA ASP A 109 -13.99 -6.12 -6.94
C ASP A 109 -13.44 -7.23 -6.04
N TRP A 110 -12.22 -7.07 -5.55
CA TRP A 110 -11.59 -8.06 -4.68
C TRP A 110 -12.34 -8.25 -3.37
N ALA A 111 -12.80 -7.18 -2.73
CA ALA A 111 -13.58 -7.28 -1.50
C ALA A 111 -14.90 -8.04 -1.69
N LEU A 112 -15.59 -7.79 -2.81
CA LEU A 112 -16.82 -8.50 -3.16
C LEU A 112 -16.57 -9.98 -3.45
N ARG A 113 -15.55 -10.29 -4.24
CA ARG A 113 -15.18 -11.66 -4.61
C ARG A 113 -14.77 -12.49 -3.40
N ALA A 114 -13.98 -11.90 -2.50
CA ALA A 114 -13.57 -12.52 -1.24
C ALA A 114 -14.78 -12.88 -0.35
N SER A 115 -15.82 -12.03 -0.35
CA SER A 115 -17.00 -12.16 0.50
C SER A 115 -18.14 -12.98 -0.12
N THR A 116 -17.90 -13.65 -1.25
CA THR A 116 -18.94 -14.45 -1.91
C THR A 116 -19.36 -15.64 -1.07
N GLY A 117 -20.64 -16.02 -1.18
CA GLY A 117 -21.13 -17.25 -0.57
C GLY A 117 -21.56 -17.16 0.89
N GLY A 118 -21.88 -15.96 1.38
CA GLY A 118 -22.41 -15.74 2.73
C GLY A 118 -21.37 -15.32 3.77
N GLY A 119 -20.12 -15.09 3.35
CA GLY A 119 -19.10 -14.47 4.19
C GLY A 119 -19.44 -13.02 4.54
N GLN A 120 -18.86 -12.54 5.63
CA GLN A 120 -19.05 -11.17 6.12
C GLN A 120 -18.07 -10.21 5.43
N LEU A 121 -18.57 -9.08 4.95
CA LEU A 121 -17.77 -7.98 4.44
C LEU A 121 -17.81 -6.82 5.43
N ILE A 122 -16.72 -6.62 6.15
CA ILE A 122 -16.61 -5.60 7.20
C ILE A 122 -15.77 -4.43 6.68
N GLU A 123 -16.36 -3.25 6.62
CA GLU A 123 -15.64 -2.02 6.31
C GLU A 123 -15.30 -1.29 7.62
N VAL A 124 -14.02 -0.94 7.78
CA VAL A 124 -13.52 -0.11 8.88
C VAL A 124 -12.97 1.18 8.30
N ASN A 125 -13.80 2.21 8.30
CA ASN A 125 -13.40 3.54 7.83
C ASN A 125 -14.28 4.62 8.46
N PRO A 126 -13.72 5.75 8.96
CA PRO A 126 -14.50 6.83 9.55
C PRO A 126 -15.53 7.41 8.58
N GLU A 127 -15.13 7.59 7.32
CA GLU A 127 -15.98 8.12 6.25
C GLU A 127 -16.61 6.99 5.41
N GLU A 128 -17.73 7.31 4.75
CA GLU A 128 -18.37 6.42 3.77
C GLU A 128 -17.54 6.32 2.48
N THR A 129 -17.56 5.14 1.86
CA THR A 129 -16.80 4.82 0.64
C THR A 129 -17.70 4.12 -0.38
N PRO A 130 -17.27 3.97 -1.64
CA PRO A 130 -18.01 3.17 -2.63
C PRO A 130 -18.25 1.72 -2.19
N LEU A 131 -17.43 1.17 -1.29
CA LEU A 131 -17.57 -0.18 -0.76
C LEU A 131 -18.77 -0.31 0.21
N SER A 132 -19.17 0.79 0.85
CA SER A 132 -20.12 0.76 1.98
C SER A 132 -21.49 0.22 1.64
N THR A 133 -21.93 0.38 0.39
CA THR A 133 -23.20 -0.19 -0.11
C THR A 133 -23.21 -1.72 -0.06
N PHE A 134 -22.04 -2.36 -0.09
CA PHE A 134 -21.91 -3.82 -0.17
C PHE A 134 -21.52 -4.46 1.16
N ALA A 135 -21.00 -3.69 2.11
CA ALA A 135 -20.54 -4.19 3.38
C ALA A 135 -21.71 -4.71 4.23
N THR A 136 -21.51 -5.86 4.88
CA THR A 136 -22.45 -6.43 5.83
C THR A 136 -22.36 -5.74 7.20
N GLN A 137 -21.21 -5.16 7.52
CA GLN A 137 -20.98 -4.37 8.73
C GLN A 137 -20.12 -3.15 8.41
N LEU A 138 -20.52 -2.00 8.96
CA LEU A 138 -19.80 -0.73 8.83
C LEU A 138 -19.31 -0.28 10.21
N LEU A 139 -18.00 -0.18 10.38
CA LEU A 139 -17.35 0.40 11.56
C LEU A 139 -16.85 1.80 11.24
N ARG A 140 -17.64 2.81 11.63
CA ARG A 140 -17.39 4.24 11.35
C ARG A 140 -16.48 4.88 12.40
N GLU A 141 -15.29 4.33 12.55
CA GLU A 141 -14.31 4.74 13.55
C GLU A 141 -12.88 4.62 13.00
N PRO A 142 -11.89 5.33 13.58
CA PRO A 142 -10.48 5.08 13.26
C PRO A 142 -10.11 3.62 13.52
N ALA A 143 -9.34 3.02 12.60
CA ALA A 143 -8.94 1.62 12.68
C ALA A 143 -8.27 1.25 14.02
N ALA A 144 -7.47 2.16 14.59
CA ALA A 144 -6.82 1.96 15.88
C ALA A 144 -7.80 1.77 17.06
N ILE A 145 -9.04 2.24 16.93
CA ILE A 145 -10.12 2.07 17.92
C ILE A 145 -10.97 0.85 17.58
N ALA A 146 -11.39 0.71 16.32
CA ALA A 146 -12.31 -0.35 15.90
C ALA A 146 -11.69 -1.75 15.94
N LEU A 147 -10.44 -1.90 15.51
CA LEU A 147 -9.83 -3.24 15.30
C LEU A 147 -9.66 -4.05 16.59
N PRO A 148 -9.20 -3.51 17.73
CA PRO A 148 -9.16 -4.26 18.98
C PRO A 148 -10.52 -4.87 19.35
N HIS A 149 -11.58 -4.07 19.27
CA HIS A 149 -12.94 -4.53 19.57
C HIS A 149 -13.44 -5.59 18.58
N LEU A 150 -13.14 -5.42 17.29
CA LEU A 150 -13.52 -6.39 16.26
C LEU A 150 -12.81 -7.74 16.47
N VAL A 151 -11.52 -7.72 16.82
CA VAL A 151 -10.76 -8.94 17.14
C VAL A 151 -11.35 -9.64 18.35
N ASP A 152 -11.69 -8.91 19.42
CA ASP A 152 -12.33 -9.47 20.61
C ASP A 152 -13.69 -10.10 20.28
N GLN A 153 -14.48 -9.50 19.38
CA GLN A 153 -15.76 -10.07 18.95
C GLN A 153 -15.58 -11.38 18.19
N ILE A 154 -14.64 -11.41 17.23
CA ILE A 154 -14.41 -12.59 16.37
C ILE A 154 -13.76 -13.72 17.17
N ALA A 155 -12.80 -13.43 18.04
CA ALA A 155 -12.06 -14.45 18.79
C ALA A 155 -12.89 -15.11 19.91
N ASN A 156 -13.99 -14.49 20.33
CA ASN A 156 -14.88 -15.00 21.39
C ASN A 156 -16.17 -15.66 20.84
N CYS A 157 -16.27 -15.84 19.52
CA CYS A 157 -17.32 -16.61 18.85
C CYS A 157 -16.89 -18.07 18.65
#